data_AF-A0A653UPY3-F1
#
_entry.id   AF-A0A653UPY3-F1
#
_cell.length_a   1.000
_cell.length_b   1.000
_cell.length_c   1.000
_cell.angle_alpha   90.00
_cell.angle_beta   90.00
_cell.angle_gamma   90.00
#
_symmetry.space_group_name_H-M   'P 1'
#
loop_
_entity.id
_entity.type
_entity.pdbx_description
1 polymer ?
#
loop_
_entity_poly.entity_id
_entity_poly.type
_entity_poly.pdbx_seq_one_letter_code
_entity_poly.pdbx_strand_id
1 'polypeptide(L)'
;MTVTPQLERHWARFEAWCAASGREALPASPETVERFLALFPGSKSKQRLRRRAITVKHLDAGEPSPIILVPPARVWKGSAVVADIEQALAEIPKYRHPVGLRGRRDAFLIVLVGFLQLSRQEARQLSPAAIELGSIVKICGRVIPSNDDPVTCLACAVTRWLRVAGNAYLGHRAETRGLLDPTKADLTKHDCGQPVTEQWRRATELLVPLDTYGWVRTGVPLSKRSITSIIPARRLTTGFAEEVGPHTRKPTQFDDLSATDTYRAAGDLEAKAEAAFVRSAEALAEARRLGMAIDDLLVPMLDQDDDELG
;
A
#
# COMPACT_ATOMS: atom_id res chain seq x y z
N MET A 1 -11.55 -23.93 -8.12
CA MET A 1 -12.18 -22.59 -8.29
C MET A 1 -13.38 -22.76 -9.21
N THR A 2 -14.53 -22.11 -8.98
CA THR A 2 -15.69 -22.26 -9.87
C THR A 2 -15.40 -21.64 -11.24
N VAL A 3 -15.35 -22.46 -12.28
CA VAL A 3 -15.14 -22.01 -13.66
C VAL A 3 -16.44 -21.43 -14.20
N THR A 4 -16.41 -20.17 -14.65
CA THR A 4 -17.58 -19.53 -15.26
C THR A 4 -17.62 -19.82 -16.76
N PRO A 5 -18.81 -19.85 -17.40
CA PRO A 5 -18.94 -20.06 -18.85
C PRO A 5 -18.11 -19.07 -19.70
N GLN A 6 -17.87 -17.87 -19.15
CA GLN A 6 -17.02 -16.87 -19.78
C GLN A 6 -15.54 -17.28 -19.79
N LEU A 7 -15.03 -17.87 -18.70
CA LEU A 7 -13.65 -18.37 -18.64
C LEU A 7 -13.45 -19.54 -19.60
N GLU A 8 -14.42 -20.46 -19.70
CA GLU A 8 -14.37 -21.55 -20.67
C GLU A 8 -14.25 -21.05 -22.12
N ARG A 9 -15.06 -20.05 -22.50
CA ARG A 9 -14.97 -19.44 -23.83
C ARG A 9 -13.61 -18.79 -24.10
N HIS A 10 -13.00 -18.20 -23.08
CA HIS A 10 -11.67 -17.60 -23.21
C HIS A 10 -10.56 -18.66 -23.31
N TRP A 11 -10.69 -19.76 -22.56
CA TRP A 11 -9.80 -20.92 -22.66
C TRP A 11 -9.90 -21.58 -24.04
N ALA A 12 -11.09 -21.92 -24.50
CA ALA A 12 -11.31 -22.57 -25.79
C ALA A 12 -10.70 -21.75 -26.96
N ARG A 13 -10.76 -20.42 -26.87
CA ARG A 13 -10.12 -19.54 -27.86
C ARG A 13 -8.59 -19.60 -27.81
N PHE A 14 -8.00 -19.70 -26.62
CA PHE A 14 -6.56 -19.84 -26.45
C PHE A 14 -6.09 -21.21 -26.97
N GLU A 15 -6.77 -22.28 -26.59
CA GLU A 15 -6.51 -23.65 -27.04
C GLU A 15 -6.60 -23.78 -28.55
N ALA A 16 -7.68 -23.27 -29.17
CA ALA A 16 -7.84 -23.28 -30.62
C ALA A 16 -6.72 -22.50 -31.34
N TRP A 17 -6.28 -21.37 -30.78
CA TRP A 17 -5.17 -20.61 -31.34
C TRP A 17 -3.83 -21.36 -31.20
N CYS A 18 -3.58 -21.99 -30.06
CA CYS A 18 -2.38 -22.82 -29.85
C CYS A 18 -2.33 -23.97 -30.85
N ALA A 19 -3.43 -24.71 -31.02
CA ALA A 19 -3.54 -25.78 -32.00
C ALA A 19 -3.26 -25.28 -33.44
N ALA A 20 -3.89 -24.17 -33.84
CA ALA A 20 -3.67 -23.57 -35.16
C ALA A 20 -2.25 -23.03 -35.37
N SER A 21 -1.53 -22.70 -34.29
CA SER A 21 -0.18 -22.13 -34.34
C SER A 21 0.93 -23.16 -34.07
N GLY A 22 0.59 -24.45 -33.93
CA GLY A 22 1.54 -25.51 -33.61
C GLY A 22 2.20 -25.35 -32.23
N ARG A 23 1.44 -24.87 -31.23
CA ARG A 23 1.91 -24.61 -29.86
C ARG A 23 1.15 -25.45 -28.85
N GLU A 24 1.81 -25.78 -27.75
CA GLU A 24 1.18 -26.45 -26.62
C GLU A 24 0.34 -25.44 -25.80
N ALA A 25 -0.93 -25.79 -25.55
CA ALA A 25 -1.83 -25.00 -24.71
C ALA A 25 -1.68 -25.33 -23.22
N LEU A 26 -1.24 -26.56 -22.90
CA LEU A 26 -1.09 -27.06 -21.53
C LEU A 26 0.02 -28.15 -21.50
N PRO A 27 1.14 -27.92 -20.79
CA PRO A 27 1.56 -26.64 -20.23
C PRO A 27 1.98 -25.66 -21.34
N ALA A 28 1.41 -24.44 -21.34
CA ALA A 28 1.87 -23.37 -22.21
C ALA A 28 3.14 -22.72 -21.65
N SER A 29 4.01 -22.21 -22.53
CA SER A 29 5.12 -21.35 -22.11
C SER A 29 4.66 -19.90 -21.85
N PRO A 30 5.34 -19.12 -20.99
CA PRO A 30 5.05 -17.69 -20.81
C PRO A 30 5.06 -16.91 -22.13
N GLU A 31 6.03 -17.20 -23.01
CA GLU A 31 6.14 -16.61 -24.35
C GLU A 31 4.89 -16.88 -25.21
N THR A 32 4.36 -18.10 -25.15
CA THR A 32 3.14 -18.49 -25.86
C THR A 32 1.94 -17.65 -25.42
N VAL A 33 1.80 -17.44 -24.10
CA VAL A 33 0.73 -16.59 -23.56
C VAL A 33 0.92 -15.12 -23.95
N GLU A 34 2.14 -14.60 -23.89
CA GLU A 34 2.43 -13.22 -24.30
C GLU A 34 2.08 -12.98 -25.76
N ARG A 35 2.47 -13.91 -26.65
CA ARG A 35 2.16 -13.84 -28.08
C ARG A 35 0.65 -13.89 -28.34
N PHE A 36 -0.09 -14.74 -27.62
CA PHE A 36 -1.56 -14.75 -27.69
C PHE A 36 -2.17 -13.40 -27.30
N LEU A 37 -1.75 -12.84 -26.16
CA LEU A 37 -2.30 -11.58 -25.66
C LEU A 37 -1.97 -10.40 -26.56
N ALA A 38 -0.80 -10.41 -27.21
CA ALA A 38 -0.39 -9.42 -28.18
C ALA A 38 -1.19 -9.53 -29.50
N LEU A 39 -1.36 -10.74 -30.03
CA LEU A 39 -2.07 -10.98 -31.29
C LEU A 39 -3.57 -10.69 -31.19
N PHE A 40 -4.17 -10.96 -30.03
CA PHE A 40 -5.56 -10.64 -29.77
C PHE A 40 -5.66 -9.46 -28.82
N PRO A 41 -5.51 -8.20 -29.27
CA PRO A 41 -5.74 -7.05 -28.41
C PRO A 41 -7.20 -6.99 -27.95
N GLY A 42 -7.44 -6.18 -26.92
CA GLY A 42 -8.77 -5.98 -26.36
C GLY A 42 -8.71 -5.06 -25.15
N SER A 43 -9.88 -4.74 -24.60
CA SER A 43 -9.94 -4.00 -23.33
C SER A 43 -9.14 -4.73 -22.24
N LYS A 44 -8.55 -3.98 -21.30
CA LYS A 44 -7.75 -4.58 -20.21
C LYS A 44 -8.57 -5.59 -19.38
N SER A 45 -9.89 -5.37 -19.24
CA SER A 45 -10.81 -6.33 -18.62
C SER A 45 -10.89 -7.65 -19.39
N LYS A 46 -10.97 -7.61 -20.72
CA LYS A 46 -10.93 -8.81 -21.56
C LYS A 46 -9.58 -9.52 -21.46
N GLN A 47 -8.48 -8.77 -21.43
CA GLN A 47 -7.14 -9.34 -21.24
C GLN A 47 -6.99 -10.00 -19.85
N ARG A 48 -7.56 -9.43 -18.77
CA ARG A 48 -7.60 -10.09 -17.46
C ARG A 48 -8.34 -11.43 -17.50
N LEU A 49 -9.54 -11.46 -18.09
CA LEU A 49 -10.35 -12.68 -18.18
C LEU A 49 -9.63 -13.78 -18.96
N ARG A 50 -8.94 -13.44 -20.05
CA ARG A 50 -8.11 -14.39 -20.80
C ARG A 50 -6.99 -14.97 -19.94
N ARG A 51 -6.24 -14.11 -19.24
CA ARG A 51 -5.19 -14.56 -18.33
C ARG A 51 -5.72 -15.47 -17.24
N ARG A 52 -6.84 -15.09 -16.63
CA ARG A 52 -7.49 -15.91 -15.60
C ARG A 52 -7.90 -17.27 -16.15
N ALA A 53 -8.50 -17.33 -17.33
CA ALA A 53 -8.88 -18.59 -17.96
C ALA A 53 -7.66 -19.51 -18.17
N ILE A 54 -6.55 -18.96 -18.67
CA ILE A 54 -5.29 -19.71 -18.87
C ILE A 54 -4.74 -20.19 -17.53
N THR A 55 -4.63 -19.31 -16.53
CA THR A 55 -4.11 -19.66 -15.19
C THR A 55 -4.96 -20.73 -14.52
N VAL A 56 -6.30 -20.58 -14.51
CA VAL A 56 -7.21 -21.57 -13.89
C VAL A 56 -7.02 -22.94 -14.53
N LYS A 57 -6.95 -23.02 -15.86
CA LYS A 57 -6.80 -24.30 -16.56
C LYS A 57 -5.46 -24.98 -16.34
N HIS A 58 -4.38 -24.21 -16.16
CA HIS A 58 -3.08 -24.78 -15.76
C HIS A 58 -3.14 -25.32 -14.34
N LEU A 59 -3.63 -24.52 -13.39
CA LEU A 59 -3.72 -24.92 -11.99
C LEU A 59 -4.65 -26.12 -11.79
N ASP A 60 -5.79 -26.17 -12.48
CA ASP A 60 -6.74 -27.29 -12.44
C ASP A 60 -6.11 -28.59 -12.99
N ALA A 61 -5.11 -28.48 -13.88
CA ALA A 61 -4.34 -29.60 -14.41
C ALA A 61 -3.10 -29.96 -13.58
N GLY A 62 -2.85 -29.25 -12.47
CA GLY A 62 -1.64 -29.43 -11.65
C GLY A 62 -0.38 -28.78 -12.22
N GLU A 63 -0.50 -28.00 -13.31
CA GLU A 63 0.60 -27.30 -13.95
C GLU A 63 0.80 -25.90 -13.34
N PRO A 64 2.06 -25.39 -13.27
CA PRO A 64 2.31 -24.03 -12.82
C PRO A 64 1.70 -23.01 -13.79
N SER A 65 1.29 -21.86 -13.26
CA SER A 65 0.76 -20.77 -14.09
C SER A 65 1.86 -20.22 -15.03
N PRO A 66 1.65 -20.20 -16.36
CA PRO A 66 2.61 -19.65 -17.30
C PRO A 66 2.68 -18.11 -17.25
N ILE A 67 1.77 -17.48 -16.51
CA ILE A 67 1.68 -16.03 -16.36
C ILE A 67 2.31 -15.59 -15.04
N ILE A 68 2.09 -16.36 -13.98
CA ILE A 68 2.59 -16.06 -12.64
C ILE A 68 3.67 -17.08 -12.34
N LEU A 69 4.92 -16.70 -12.61
CA LEU A 69 6.07 -17.42 -12.07
C LEU A 69 6.07 -17.15 -10.56
N VAL A 70 5.71 -18.17 -9.78
CA VAL A 70 5.60 -18.08 -8.32
C VAL A 70 6.94 -17.52 -7.78
N PRO A 71 6.92 -16.34 -7.11
CA PRO A 71 8.11 -15.86 -6.42
C PRO A 71 8.56 -16.90 -5.39
N PRO A 72 9.86 -17.06 -5.13
CA PRO A 72 10.35 -18.06 -4.18
C PRO A 72 9.69 -17.89 -2.79
N ALA A 73 9.74 -18.96 -1.99
CA ALA A 73 9.03 -19.23 -0.71
C ALA A 73 8.96 -18.11 0.38
N ARG A 74 9.52 -16.93 0.15
CA ARG A 74 9.60 -15.76 1.04
C ARG A 74 8.49 -14.71 0.81
N VAL A 75 7.34 -15.07 0.24
CA VAL A 75 6.18 -14.15 0.22
C VAL A 75 5.73 -13.92 1.66
N TRP A 76 5.36 -12.69 2.02
CA TRP A 76 4.94 -12.38 3.39
C TRP A 76 3.76 -13.25 3.81
N LYS A 77 3.96 -14.02 4.87
CA LYS A 77 2.91 -14.81 5.50
C LYS A 77 2.22 -13.99 6.57
N GLY A 78 0.90 -14.14 6.62
CA GLY A 78 0.07 -13.49 7.62
C GLY A 78 0.00 -14.28 8.93
N SER A 79 -0.43 -13.60 9.99
CA SER A 79 -0.89 -14.14 11.28
C SER A 79 -2.04 -13.27 11.79
N ALA A 80 -2.62 -13.59 12.95
CA ALA A 80 -3.72 -12.83 13.52
C ALA A 80 -3.42 -11.32 13.71
N VAL A 81 -2.15 -10.97 13.96
CA VAL A 81 -1.72 -9.59 14.25
C VAL A 81 -0.92 -8.99 13.08
N VAL A 82 -0.40 -9.84 12.19
CA VAL A 82 0.49 -9.44 11.10
C VAL A 82 -0.18 -9.75 9.77
N ALA A 83 -0.58 -8.71 9.04
CA ALA A 83 -1.14 -8.84 7.71
C ALA A 83 -0.15 -9.48 6.72
N ASP A 84 -0.69 -10.33 5.85
CA ASP A 84 -0.05 -10.70 4.59
C ASP A 84 -0.16 -9.56 3.56
N ILE A 85 0.24 -9.81 2.32
CA ILE A 85 0.20 -8.80 1.26
C ILE A 85 -1.24 -8.38 0.95
N GLU A 86 -2.16 -9.32 0.80
CA GLU A 86 -3.53 -9.01 0.39
C GLU A 86 -4.25 -8.25 1.49
N GLN A 87 -4.16 -8.71 2.75
CA GLN A 87 -4.73 -8.01 3.90
C GLN A 87 -4.14 -6.61 4.06
N ALA A 88 -2.83 -6.44 3.91
CA ALA A 88 -2.22 -5.11 4.01
C ALA A 88 -2.70 -4.18 2.88
N LEU A 89 -2.88 -4.69 1.66
CA LEU A 89 -3.45 -3.92 0.55
C LEU A 89 -4.94 -3.60 0.79
N ALA A 90 -5.70 -4.49 1.42
CA ALA A 90 -7.09 -4.27 1.78
C ALA A 90 -7.24 -3.06 2.72
N GLU A 91 -6.41 -3.03 3.77
CA GLU A 91 -6.50 -2.04 4.85
C GLU A 91 -5.76 -0.72 4.58
N ILE A 92 -4.99 -0.63 3.49
CA ILE A 92 -4.35 0.64 3.14
C ILE A 92 -5.39 1.65 2.60
N PRO A 93 -5.38 2.90 3.10
CA PRO A 93 -6.19 3.98 2.55
C PRO A 93 -5.85 4.26 1.08
N LYS A 94 -6.86 4.31 0.22
CA LYS A 94 -6.74 4.50 -1.23
C LYS A 94 -7.21 5.88 -1.68
N TYR A 95 -8.06 6.54 -0.89
CA TYR A 95 -8.64 7.84 -1.22
C TYR A 95 -8.41 8.84 -0.09
N ARG A 96 -8.85 10.08 -0.32
CA ARG A 96 -8.74 11.25 0.56
C ARG A 96 -7.30 11.76 0.69
N HIS A 97 -7.08 13.00 0.32
CA HIS A 97 -5.80 13.64 0.54
C HIS A 97 -5.64 14.06 2.02
N PRO A 98 -4.47 13.87 2.66
CA PRO A 98 -3.23 13.30 2.12
C PRO A 98 -3.08 11.78 2.35
N VAL A 99 -3.97 11.18 3.13
CA VAL A 99 -3.84 9.78 3.60
C VAL A 99 -3.86 8.76 2.46
N GLY A 100 -4.72 8.92 1.46
CA GLY A 100 -4.77 8.08 0.27
C GLY A 100 -3.56 8.25 -0.65
N LEU A 101 -2.92 9.43 -0.69
CA LEU A 101 -1.68 9.60 -1.44
C LEU A 101 -0.55 8.77 -0.81
N ARG A 102 -0.39 8.87 0.51
CA ARG A 102 0.54 8.03 1.27
C ARG A 102 0.21 6.56 1.13
N GLY A 103 -1.06 6.19 1.29
CA GLY A 103 -1.49 4.81 1.21
C GLY A 103 -1.20 4.21 -0.16
N ARG A 104 -1.49 4.90 -1.27
CA ARG A 104 -1.10 4.43 -2.61
C ARG A 104 0.41 4.23 -2.78
N ARG A 105 1.24 5.14 -2.25
CA ARG A 105 2.71 4.96 -2.23
C ARG A 105 3.10 3.71 -1.42
N ASP A 106 2.51 3.54 -0.24
CA ASP A 106 2.83 2.45 0.66
C ASP A 106 2.37 1.10 0.08
N ALA A 107 1.22 1.05 -0.60
CA ALA A 107 0.74 -0.11 -1.34
C ALA A 107 1.69 -0.49 -2.49
N PHE A 108 2.19 0.50 -3.23
CA PHE A 108 3.23 0.28 -4.23
C PHE A 108 4.51 -0.29 -3.59
N LEU A 109 4.94 0.27 -2.46
CA LEU A 109 6.10 -0.23 -1.71
C LEU A 109 5.92 -1.68 -1.23
N ILE A 110 4.71 -2.08 -0.81
CA ILE A 110 4.39 -3.48 -0.48
C ILE A 110 4.55 -4.39 -1.69
N VAL A 111 4.12 -3.96 -2.89
CA VAL A 111 4.36 -4.74 -4.12
C VAL A 111 5.86 -4.91 -4.37
N LEU A 112 6.67 -3.87 -4.19
CA LEU A 112 8.12 -3.94 -4.43
C LEU A 112 8.85 -4.83 -3.42
N VAL A 113 8.59 -4.65 -2.12
CA VAL A 113 9.36 -5.33 -1.07
C VAL A 113 8.70 -6.63 -0.62
N GLY A 114 7.38 -6.68 -0.57
CA GLY A 114 6.62 -7.87 -0.14
C GLY A 114 6.45 -8.91 -1.23
N PHE A 115 6.05 -8.49 -2.43
CA PHE A 115 5.80 -9.42 -3.53
C PHE A 115 7.05 -9.65 -4.39
N LEU A 116 7.66 -8.58 -4.91
CA LEU A 116 8.87 -8.70 -5.73
C LEU A 116 10.12 -9.01 -4.89
N GLN A 117 10.07 -8.86 -3.57
CA GLN A 117 11.21 -9.11 -2.68
C GLN A 117 12.45 -8.28 -3.03
N LEU A 118 12.25 -7.10 -3.62
CA LEU A 118 13.34 -6.16 -3.82
C LEU A 118 13.89 -5.73 -2.46
N SER A 119 15.21 -5.63 -2.37
CA SER A 119 15.85 -4.97 -1.23
C SER A 119 15.35 -3.53 -1.11
N ARG A 120 15.49 -2.97 0.09
CA ARG A 120 15.17 -1.55 0.33
C ARG A 120 16.00 -0.62 -0.55
N GLN A 121 17.18 -1.04 -1.01
CA GLN A 121 17.99 -0.24 -1.91
C GLN A 121 17.44 -0.30 -3.34
N GLU A 122 17.15 -1.49 -3.85
CA GLU A 122 16.58 -1.69 -5.18
C GLU A 122 15.22 -1.00 -5.32
N ALA A 123 14.34 -1.11 -4.32
CA ALA A 123 13.03 -0.45 -4.33
C ALA A 123 13.17 1.09 -4.45
N ARG A 124 14.17 1.69 -3.79
CA ARG A 124 14.45 3.14 -3.84
C ARG A 124 15.00 3.61 -5.18
N GLN A 125 15.74 2.75 -5.85
CA GLN A 125 16.39 3.03 -7.14
C GLN A 125 15.52 2.64 -8.33
N LEU A 126 14.28 2.19 -8.08
CA LEU A 126 13.37 1.80 -9.15
C LEU A 126 13.06 2.99 -10.07
N SER A 127 13.53 2.90 -11.30
CA SER A 127 13.29 3.86 -12.37
C SER A 127 11.93 3.60 -13.05
N PRO A 128 11.27 4.64 -13.59
CA PRO A 128 10.11 4.46 -14.45
C PRO A 128 10.33 3.52 -15.65
N ALA A 129 11.56 3.44 -16.16
CA ALA A 129 11.90 2.56 -17.28
C ALA A 129 11.77 1.06 -16.95
N ALA A 130 11.83 0.71 -15.66
CA ALA A 130 11.67 -0.67 -15.20
C ALA A 130 10.20 -1.15 -15.18
N ILE A 131 9.24 -0.27 -15.52
CA ILE A 131 7.80 -0.56 -15.48
C ILE A 131 7.22 -0.61 -16.88
N GLU A 132 6.59 -1.75 -17.19
CA GLU A 132 5.88 -1.99 -18.43
C GLU A 132 4.37 -2.05 -18.16
N LEU A 133 3.60 -1.16 -18.81
CA LEU A 133 2.15 -1.09 -18.70
C LEU A 133 1.46 -1.69 -19.94
N GLY A 134 1.72 -2.97 -20.19
CA GLY A 134 1.12 -3.73 -21.29
C GLY A 134 -0.24 -4.34 -20.95
N SER A 135 -0.63 -5.39 -21.66
CA SER A 135 -1.77 -6.23 -21.25
C SER A 135 -1.57 -6.80 -19.84
N ILE A 136 -0.30 -6.97 -19.45
CA ILE A 136 0.20 -7.37 -18.13
C ILE A 136 1.06 -6.23 -17.58
N VAL A 137 0.94 -5.96 -16.27
CA VAL A 137 1.85 -5.05 -15.58
C VAL A 137 3.12 -5.83 -15.24
N LYS A 138 4.29 -5.32 -15.64
CA LYS A 138 5.59 -5.87 -15.24
C LYS A 138 6.44 -4.82 -14.54
N ILE A 139 7.24 -5.27 -13.59
CA ILE A 139 8.27 -4.47 -12.92
C ILE A 139 9.57 -5.29 -12.91
N CYS A 140 10.66 -4.73 -13.44
CA CYS A 140 11.93 -5.43 -13.61
C CYS A 140 11.76 -6.76 -14.37
N GLY A 141 10.94 -6.76 -15.44
CA GLY A 141 10.61 -7.95 -16.23
C GLY A 141 9.68 -8.98 -15.53
N ARG A 142 9.34 -8.79 -14.25
CA ARG A 142 8.51 -9.73 -13.48
C ARG A 142 7.04 -9.33 -13.51
N VAL A 143 6.17 -10.31 -13.75
CA VAL A 143 4.72 -10.12 -13.81
C VAL A 143 4.16 -9.74 -12.44
N ILE A 144 3.36 -8.68 -12.40
CA ILE A 144 2.55 -8.31 -11.25
C ILE A 144 1.16 -8.94 -11.42
N PRO A 145 0.75 -9.85 -10.52
CA PRO A 145 -0.50 -10.56 -10.66
C PRO A 145 -1.70 -9.62 -10.47
N SER A 146 -2.80 -9.99 -11.11
CA SER A 146 -4.12 -9.40 -10.88
C SER A 146 -5.07 -10.51 -10.42
N ASN A 147 -5.69 -10.35 -9.26
CA ASN A 147 -6.74 -11.24 -8.76
C ASN A 147 -8.13 -10.66 -9.13
N ASP A 148 -9.21 -11.28 -8.65
CA ASP A 148 -10.58 -10.85 -8.95
C ASP A 148 -11.04 -9.66 -8.10
N ASP A 149 -10.45 -9.46 -6.93
CA ASP A 149 -10.83 -8.39 -6.00
C ASP A 149 -10.01 -7.11 -6.28
N PRO A 150 -10.63 -6.01 -6.74
CA PRO A 150 -9.92 -4.75 -6.99
C PRO A 150 -9.26 -4.14 -5.75
N VAL A 151 -9.70 -4.49 -4.54
CA VAL A 151 -9.17 -3.92 -3.30
C VAL A 151 -7.79 -4.49 -3.00
N THR A 152 -7.62 -5.81 -3.11
CA THR A 152 -6.36 -6.55 -2.83
C THR A 152 -5.45 -6.72 -4.05
N CYS A 153 -5.93 -6.41 -5.26
CA CYS A 153 -5.18 -6.60 -6.51
C CYS A 153 -3.85 -5.82 -6.57
N LEU A 154 -2.73 -6.55 -6.69
CA LEU A 154 -1.38 -5.97 -6.78
C LEU A 154 -1.20 -5.08 -8.01
N ALA A 155 -1.73 -5.48 -9.16
CA ALA A 155 -1.71 -4.64 -10.36
C ALA A 155 -2.51 -3.33 -10.17
N CYS A 156 -3.59 -3.35 -9.39
CA CYS A 156 -4.33 -2.13 -9.01
C CYS A 156 -3.49 -1.25 -8.07
N ALA A 157 -2.79 -1.83 -7.09
CA ALA A 157 -1.88 -1.08 -6.22
C ALA A 157 -0.81 -0.31 -7.02
N VAL A 158 -0.17 -0.97 -8.00
CA VAL A 158 0.80 -0.32 -8.90
C VAL A 158 0.15 0.80 -9.70
N THR A 159 -0.92 0.50 -10.44
CA THR A 159 -1.54 1.49 -11.35
C THR A 159 -2.16 2.68 -10.60
N ARG A 160 -2.74 2.47 -9.41
CA ARG A 160 -3.23 3.55 -8.53
C ARG A 160 -2.12 4.52 -8.14
N TRP A 161 -0.92 4.01 -7.82
CA TRP A 161 0.23 4.86 -7.51
C TRP A 161 0.71 5.63 -8.75
N LEU A 162 0.89 4.96 -9.88
CA LEU A 162 1.37 5.61 -11.10
C LEU A 162 0.46 6.75 -11.57
N ARG A 163 -0.85 6.65 -11.38
CA ARG A 163 -1.80 7.74 -11.68
C ARG A 163 -1.52 9.02 -10.91
N VAL A 164 -1.10 8.90 -9.65
CA VAL A 164 -0.88 10.06 -8.76
C VAL A 164 0.59 10.47 -8.68
N ALA A 165 1.53 9.54 -8.89
CA ALA A 165 2.96 9.78 -8.70
C ALA A 165 3.49 10.91 -9.59
N GLY A 166 3.16 10.90 -10.89
CA GLY A 166 3.59 11.95 -11.81
C GLY A 166 3.00 13.32 -11.48
N ASN A 167 1.70 13.37 -11.14
CA ASN A 167 1.04 14.61 -10.76
C ASN A 167 1.59 15.16 -9.44
N ALA A 168 1.82 14.29 -8.45
CA ALA A 168 2.39 14.67 -7.18
C ALA A 168 3.84 15.18 -7.35
N TYR A 169 4.63 14.53 -8.20
CA TYR A 169 6.01 14.95 -8.52
C TYR A 169 6.06 16.31 -9.23
N LEU A 170 5.16 16.56 -10.17
CA LEU A 170 5.07 17.82 -10.93
C LEU A 170 4.37 18.95 -10.17
N GLY A 171 3.84 18.70 -8.96
CA GLY A 171 3.10 19.70 -8.19
C GLY A 171 1.69 19.98 -8.71
N HIS A 172 1.11 19.07 -9.50
CA HIS A 172 -0.27 19.15 -10.00
C HIS A 172 -1.28 18.74 -8.91
N ARG A 173 -1.50 19.67 -7.97
CA ARG A 173 -2.24 19.42 -6.72
C ARG A 173 -3.72 19.13 -6.95
N ALA A 174 -4.37 19.85 -7.85
CA ALA A 174 -5.80 19.71 -8.12
C ALA A 174 -6.12 18.35 -8.76
N GLU A 175 -5.29 17.94 -9.71
CA GLU A 175 -5.35 16.65 -10.41
C GLU A 175 -5.11 15.49 -9.43
N THR A 176 -4.08 15.62 -8.59
CA THR A 176 -3.79 14.63 -7.53
C THR A 176 -4.98 14.48 -6.58
N ARG A 177 -5.59 15.59 -6.14
CA ARG A 177 -6.78 15.57 -5.28
C ARG A 177 -7.98 14.95 -5.99
N GLY A 178 -8.21 15.29 -7.27
CA GLY A 178 -9.29 14.71 -8.07
C GLY A 178 -9.17 13.19 -8.24
N LEU A 179 -7.95 12.66 -8.36
CA LEU A 179 -7.68 11.22 -8.43
C LEU A 179 -7.82 10.49 -7.08
N LEU A 180 -7.81 11.24 -5.99
CA LEU A 180 -8.00 10.76 -4.61
C LEU A 180 -9.40 11.04 -4.09
N ASP A 181 -10.29 11.59 -4.91
CA ASP A 181 -11.67 11.90 -4.55
C ASP A 181 -12.46 10.61 -4.35
N PRO A 182 -12.92 10.32 -3.11
CA PRO A 182 -13.65 9.09 -2.81
C PRO A 182 -15.04 9.08 -3.44
N THR A 183 -15.59 10.20 -3.90
CA THR A 183 -16.90 10.22 -4.58
C THR A 183 -16.83 9.69 -6.02
N LYS A 184 -15.63 9.66 -6.60
CA LYS A 184 -15.36 9.18 -7.97
C LYS A 184 -14.83 7.76 -8.00
N ALA A 185 -14.66 7.16 -6.83
CA ALA A 185 -14.11 5.82 -6.69
C ALA A 185 -15.18 4.75 -6.93
N ASP A 186 -14.73 3.58 -7.40
CA ASP A 186 -15.57 2.39 -7.53
C ASP A 186 -14.69 1.17 -7.21
N LEU A 187 -14.76 0.70 -5.96
CA LEU A 187 -13.97 -0.44 -5.48
C LEU A 187 -14.47 -1.79 -6.03
N THR A 188 -15.57 -1.82 -6.79
CA THR A 188 -16.01 -3.02 -7.51
C THR A 188 -15.31 -3.18 -8.87
N LYS A 189 -14.59 -2.15 -9.33
CA LYS A 189 -13.88 -2.14 -10.61
C LYS A 189 -12.38 -2.09 -10.45
N HIS A 190 -11.68 -2.85 -11.30
CA HIS A 190 -10.22 -2.86 -11.35
C HIS A 190 -9.66 -1.58 -12.00
N ASP A 191 -8.87 -0.82 -11.26
CA ASP A 191 -8.11 0.33 -11.75
C ASP A 191 -7.00 -0.06 -12.73
N CYS A 192 -6.44 -1.28 -12.58
CA CYS A 192 -5.49 -1.84 -13.56
C CYS A 192 -6.15 -2.15 -14.91
N GLY A 193 -7.48 -2.09 -14.97
CA GLY A 193 -8.27 -2.16 -16.20
C GLY A 193 -8.36 -0.84 -16.97
N GLN A 194 -7.97 0.28 -16.35
CA GLN A 194 -8.14 1.62 -16.90
C GLN A 194 -6.81 2.15 -17.46
N PRO A 195 -6.81 2.97 -18.53
CA PRO A 195 -5.58 3.60 -19.04
C PRO A 195 -4.91 4.48 -17.98
N VAL A 196 -3.59 4.35 -17.80
CA VAL A 196 -2.79 5.20 -16.91
C VAL A 196 -2.10 6.26 -17.77
N THR A 197 -2.17 7.53 -17.37
CA THR A 197 -1.47 8.61 -18.07
C THR A 197 0.04 8.46 -17.90
N GLU A 198 0.84 8.86 -18.90
CA GLU A 198 2.30 8.64 -18.88
C GLU A 198 3.08 9.68 -18.05
N GLN A 199 2.39 10.54 -17.29
CA GLN A 199 3.01 11.61 -16.49
C GLN A 199 4.01 11.07 -15.45
N TRP A 200 3.79 9.87 -14.91
CA TRP A 200 4.69 9.23 -13.94
C TRP A 200 6.07 8.94 -14.51
N ARG A 201 6.22 8.84 -15.85
CA ARG A 201 7.54 8.67 -16.48
C ARG A 201 8.46 9.88 -16.33
N ARG A 202 7.90 11.05 -15.99
CA ARG A 202 8.67 12.27 -15.74
C ARG A 202 9.29 12.31 -14.35
N ALA A 203 8.87 11.43 -13.43
CA ALA A 203 9.43 11.38 -12.09
C ALA A 203 10.81 10.71 -12.11
N THR A 204 11.83 11.37 -11.54
CA THR A 204 13.16 10.77 -11.38
C THR A 204 13.15 9.65 -10.33
N GLU A 205 12.32 9.78 -9.30
CA GLU A 205 12.09 8.75 -8.29
C GLU A 205 10.61 8.39 -8.21
N LEU A 206 10.30 7.08 -8.23
CA LEU A 206 8.92 6.61 -8.05
C LEU A 206 8.51 6.50 -6.59
N LEU A 207 9.45 6.31 -5.67
CA LEU A 207 9.20 6.32 -4.23
C LEU A 207 9.64 7.67 -3.67
N VAL A 208 8.70 8.59 -3.53
CA VAL A 208 8.97 9.94 -3.02
C VAL A 208 8.63 10.10 -1.53
N PRO A 209 9.41 10.88 -0.76
CA PRO A 209 9.02 11.34 0.55
C PRO A 209 7.78 12.24 0.48
N LEU A 210 6.86 12.05 1.42
CA LEU A 210 5.65 12.85 1.58
C LEU A 210 5.62 13.42 3.00
N ASP A 211 5.49 14.73 3.14
CA ASP A 211 5.36 15.37 4.46
C ASP A 211 3.95 15.20 5.06
N THR A 212 3.68 15.66 6.27
CA THR A 212 2.39 15.52 6.99
C THR A 212 1.19 16.09 6.22
N TYR A 213 1.41 16.98 5.27
CA TYR A 213 0.37 17.57 4.44
C TYR A 213 0.23 16.89 3.07
N GLY A 214 1.10 15.93 2.74
CA GLY A 214 1.07 15.21 1.46
C GLY A 214 1.89 15.88 0.36
N TRP A 215 2.78 16.83 0.72
CA TRP A 215 3.68 17.46 -0.24
C TRP A 215 4.88 16.57 -0.54
N VAL A 216 5.20 16.46 -1.83
CA VAL A 216 6.32 15.70 -2.34
C VAL A 216 7.61 16.48 -2.16
N ARG A 217 8.65 15.81 -1.67
CA ARG A 217 10.04 16.29 -1.76
C ARG A 217 10.69 15.68 -3.00
N THR A 218 10.90 16.46 -4.05
CA THR A 218 11.50 16.01 -5.32
C THR A 218 13.02 15.95 -5.24
N GLY A 219 13.65 15.15 -6.10
CA GLY A 219 15.11 15.01 -6.18
C GLY A 219 15.74 14.20 -5.04
N VAL A 220 14.91 13.61 -4.18
CA VAL A 220 15.34 12.72 -3.10
C VAL A 220 14.42 11.51 -3.02
N PRO A 221 14.93 10.27 -3.15
CA PRO A 221 14.11 9.08 -2.97
C PRO A 221 13.74 8.89 -1.50
N LEU A 222 12.62 8.21 -1.25
CA LEU A 222 12.19 7.77 0.07
C LEU A 222 13.36 7.09 0.80
N SER A 223 13.62 7.45 2.05
CA SER A 223 14.79 6.94 2.78
C SER A 223 14.65 5.44 3.12
N LYS A 224 15.78 4.72 3.28
CA LYS A 224 15.76 3.32 3.77
C LYS A 224 15.07 3.23 5.14
N ARG A 225 15.31 4.21 6.02
CA ARG A 225 14.68 4.28 7.36
C ARG A 225 13.17 4.39 7.25
N SER A 226 12.67 5.24 6.35
CA SER A 226 11.23 5.37 6.09
C SER A 226 10.63 4.06 5.56
N ILE A 227 11.32 3.36 4.65
CA ILE A 227 10.86 2.05 4.17
C ILE A 227 10.81 1.04 5.34
N THR A 228 11.85 1.02 6.18
CA THR A 228 11.92 0.16 7.36
C THR A 228 10.81 0.46 8.37
N SER A 229 10.33 1.70 8.48
CA SER A 229 9.22 2.04 9.40
C SER A 229 7.85 1.80 8.77
N ILE A 230 7.67 2.10 7.48
CA ILE A 230 6.39 1.97 6.78
C ILE A 230 5.96 0.50 6.69
N ILE A 231 6.86 -0.40 6.32
CA ILE A 231 6.49 -1.79 6.06
C ILE A 231 5.89 -2.49 7.29
N PRO A 232 6.54 -2.51 8.47
CA PRO A 232 5.95 -3.10 9.67
C PRO A 232 4.65 -2.42 10.07
N ALA A 233 4.57 -1.09 9.98
CA ALA A 233 3.37 -0.35 10.32
C ALA A 233 2.16 -0.72 9.44
N ARG A 234 2.38 -0.97 8.13
CA ARG A 234 1.34 -1.44 7.21
C ARG A 234 1.01 -2.91 7.33
N ARG A 235 1.85 -3.67 8.04
CA ARG A 235 1.58 -5.07 8.35
C ARG A 235 0.86 -5.24 9.68
N LEU A 236 0.70 -4.21 10.49
CA LEU A 236 -0.16 -4.30 11.67
C LEU A 236 -1.61 -4.26 11.18
N THR A 237 -2.37 -5.31 11.52
CA THR A 237 -3.80 -5.38 11.22
C THR A 237 -4.53 -4.28 11.99
N THR A 238 -5.30 -3.48 11.26
CA THR A 238 -6.09 -2.35 11.76
C THR A 238 -7.59 -2.59 11.62
N GLY A 239 -8.00 -3.52 10.77
CA GLY A 239 -9.41 -3.70 10.39
C GLY A 239 -9.98 -2.54 9.57
N PHE A 240 -9.12 -1.65 9.05
CA PHE A 240 -9.57 -0.54 8.21
C PHE A 240 -10.24 -1.06 6.94
N ALA A 241 -11.45 -0.59 6.67
CA ALA A 241 -12.16 -0.79 5.41
C ALA A 241 -12.35 0.56 4.71
N GLU A 242 -12.00 0.63 3.43
CA GLU A 242 -12.14 1.87 2.66
C GLU A 242 -13.62 2.15 2.35
N GLU A 243 -14.11 3.29 2.82
CA GLU A 243 -15.45 3.79 2.50
C GLU A 243 -15.40 4.79 1.34
N VAL A 244 -15.98 4.36 0.22
CA VAL A 244 -16.19 5.16 -0.99
C VAL A 244 -17.49 5.96 -0.88
N GLY A 245 -17.49 7.17 -1.43
CA GLY A 245 -18.63 8.07 -1.43
C GLY A 245 -18.38 9.40 -0.72
N PRO A 246 -19.40 10.28 -0.69
CA PRO A 246 -19.31 11.56 -0.01
C PRO A 246 -19.02 11.33 1.46
N HIS A 247 -18.16 12.18 2.05
CA HIS A 247 -18.01 12.16 3.49
C HIS A 247 -19.25 12.80 4.11
N THR A 248 -20.20 11.96 4.53
CA THR A 248 -21.20 12.41 5.48
C THR A 248 -20.50 12.50 6.83
N ARG A 249 -20.30 13.73 7.32
CA ARG A 249 -19.91 13.95 8.71
C ARG A 249 -20.90 13.17 9.58
N LYS A 250 -20.40 12.24 10.39
CA LYS A 250 -21.26 11.59 11.39
C LYS A 250 -21.71 12.68 12.36
N PRO A 251 -23.02 12.80 12.63
CA PRO A 251 -23.50 13.70 13.67
C PRO A 251 -22.74 13.40 14.96
N THR A 252 -22.13 14.42 15.51
CA THR A 252 -21.46 14.39 16.81
C THR A 252 -22.42 14.91 17.87
N GLN A 253 -22.15 14.62 19.14
CA GLN A 253 -22.89 15.19 20.27
C GLN A 253 -22.96 16.74 20.24
N PHE A 254 -22.06 17.40 19.52
CA PHE A 254 -22.02 18.85 19.36
C PHE A 254 -23.00 19.39 18.32
N ASP A 255 -23.59 18.54 17.46
CA ASP A 255 -24.50 19.01 16.40
C ASP A 255 -25.89 19.39 16.93
N ASP A 256 -26.29 18.82 18.07
CA ASP A 256 -27.54 19.14 18.76
C ASP A 256 -27.38 20.26 19.80
N LEU A 257 -26.15 20.77 19.99
CA LEU A 257 -25.89 21.84 20.95
C LEU A 257 -26.24 23.20 20.36
N SER A 258 -26.88 24.03 21.18
CA SER A 258 -26.94 25.46 20.88
C SER A 258 -25.53 26.06 20.90
N ALA A 259 -25.35 27.22 20.29
CA ALA A 259 -24.07 27.96 20.37
C ALA A 259 -23.65 28.18 21.84
N THR A 260 -24.61 28.51 22.71
CA THR A 260 -24.37 28.71 24.15
C THR A 260 -23.90 27.44 24.84
N ASP A 261 -24.51 26.29 24.54
CA ASP A 261 -24.11 25.01 25.13
C ASP A 261 -22.75 24.54 24.60
N THR A 262 -22.43 24.88 23.35
CA THR A 262 -21.11 24.62 22.76
C THR A 262 -20.03 25.43 23.48
N TYR A 263 -20.25 26.72 23.73
CA TYR A 263 -19.32 27.55 24.49
C TYR A 263 -19.14 27.07 25.93
N ARG A 264 -20.23 26.65 26.59
CA ARG A 264 -20.14 26.07 27.94
C ARG A 264 -19.32 24.78 27.94
N ALA A 265 -19.58 23.87 27.00
CA ALA A 265 -18.84 22.63 26.87
C ALA A 265 -17.35 22.85 26.55
N ALA A 266 -17.03 23.87 25.75
CA ALA A 266 -15.65 24.26 25.47
C ALA A 266 -14.94 24.78 26.73
N GLY A 267 -15.59 25.66 27.50
CA GLY A 267 -15.05 26.15 28.77
C GLY A 267 -14.85 25.04 29.81
N ASP A 268 -15.80 24.10 29.90
CA ASP A 268 -15.67 22.93 30.79
C ASP A 268 -14.49 22.02 30.39
N LEU A 269 -14.26 21.86 29.08
CA LEU A 269 -13.14 21.08 28.56
C LEU A 269 -11.80 21.78 28.85
N GLU A 270 -11.73 23.10 28.68
CA GLU A 270 -10.56 23.91 28.97
C GLU A 270 -10.21 23.86 30.46
N ALA A 271 -11.20 24.01 31.34
CA ALA A 271 -11.00 23.87 32.79
C ALA A 271 -10.52 22.46 33.18
N LYS A 272 -11.06 21.40 32.54
CA LYS A 272 -10.58 20.02 32.75
C LYS A 272 -9.15 19.82 32.25
N ALA A 273 -8.79 20.42 31.12
CA ALA A 273 -7.45 20.35 30.57
C ALA A 273 -6.45 21.05 31.50
N GLU A 274 -6.77 22.25 31.98
CA GLU A 274 -5.94 22.98 32.94
C GLU A 274 -5.73 22.17 34.22
N ALA A 275 -6.80 21.63 34.80
CA ALA A 275 -6.70 20.77 35.98
C ALA A 275 -5.86 19.50 35.71
N ALA A 276 -5.89 18.95 34.50
CA ALA A 276 -5.05 17.83 34.11
C ALA A 276 -3.58 18.23 34.00
N PHE A 277 -3.28 19.40 33.43
CA PHE A 277 -1.92 19.92 33.37
C PHE A 277 -1.33 20.18 34.75
N VAL A 278 -2.10 20.74 35.68
CA VAL A 278 -1.68 20.91 37.08
C VAL A 278 -1.33 19.56 37.71
N ARG A 279 -2.20 18.55 37.60
CA ARG A 279 -1.92 17.20 38.13
C ARG A 279 -0.67 16.58 37.50
N SER A 280 -0.46 16.76 36.20
CA SER A 280 0.75 16.27 35.52
C SER A 280 2.01 17.00 36.00
N ALA A 281 1.93 18.30 36.25
CA ALA A 281 3.04 19.09 36.78
C ALA A 281 3.41 18.65 38.21
N GLU A 282 2.41 18.41 39.07
CA GLU A 282 2.60 17.88 40.43
C GLU A 282 3.25 16.50 40.40
N ALA A 283 2.76 15.59 39.55
CA ALA A 283 3.34 14.26 39.40
C ALA A 283 4.80 14.31 38.91
N LEU A 284 5.12 15.23 37.99
CA LEU A 284 6.49 15.42 37.51
C LEU A 284 7.41 16.01 38.59
N ALA A 285 6.91 16.94 39.40
CA ALA A 285 7.64 17.51 40.52
C ALA A 285 7.92 16.44 41.60
N GLU A 286 6.95 15.57 41.87
CA GLU A 286 7.12 14.43 42.78
C GLU A 286 8.17 13.46 42.26
N ALA A 287 8.08 13.06 40.99
CA ALA A 287 9.05 12.16 40.37
C ALA A 287 10.48 12.73 40.41
N ARG A 288 10.65 14.04 40.21
CA ARG A 288 11.96 14.71 40.36
C ARG A 288 12.46 14.65 41.79
N ARG A 289 11.60 14.90 42.78
CA ARG A 289 11.97 14.86 44.19
C ARG A 289 12.40 13.46 44.61
N LEU A 290 11.67 12.44 44.18
CA LEU A 290 12.02 11.03 44.39
C LEU A 290 13.34 10.66 43.69
N GLY A 291 13.56 11.14 42.47
CA GLY A 291 14.84 10.95 41.76
C GLY A 291 16.03 11.53 42.53
N MET A 292 15.91 12.77 43.00
CA MET A 292 16.96 13.40 43.83
C MET A 292 17.18 12.65 45.14
N ALA A 293 16.12 12.18 45.80
CA ALA A 293 16.24 11.39 47.03
C ALA A 293 16.92 10.03 46.79
N ILE A 294 16.68 9.41 45.64
CA ILE A 294 17.37 8.17 45.23
C ILE A 294 18.85 8.46 44.95
N ASP A 295 19.16 9.54 44.24
CA ASP A 295 20.54 9.94 43.95
C ASP A 295 21.30 10.26 45.25
N ASP A 296 20.69 10.98 46.20
CA ASP A 296 21.28 11.29 47.51
C ASP A 296 21.51 10.02 48.37
N LEU A 297 20.62 9.03 48.28
CA LEU A 297 20.79 7.73 48.95
C LEU A 297 21.93 6.89 48.33
N LEU A 298 22.30 7.16 47.08
CA LEU A 298 23.38 6.48 46.37
C LEU A 298 24.76 7.15 46.56
N VAL A 299 24.83 8.33 47.23
CA VAL A 299 26.05 9.15 47.31
C VAL A 299 27.09 8.73 48.38
N PRO A 300 26.87 7.87 49.38
CA PRO A 300 27.98 7.38 50.21
C PRO A 300 28.20 5.87 50.06
N MET A 301 28.85 5.46 48.96
CA MET A 301 29.53 4.16 48.84
C MET A 301 30.84 4.21 48.02
N LEU A 302 31.34 5.40 47.65
CA LEU A 302 32.54 5.53 46.81
C LEU A 302 33.71 6.33 47.44
N ASP A 303 33.65 6.69 48.72
CA ASP A 303 34.72 7.45 49.42
C ASP A 303 35.30 6.72 50.65
N GLN A 304 35.20 5.40 50.73
CA GLN A 304 35.87 4.60 51.77
C GLN A 304 36.67 3.43 51.17
N ASP A 305 37.55 3.72 50.23
CA ASP A 305 38.65 2.82 49.84
C ASP A 305 39.76 3.69 49.22
N ASP A 306 40.51 4.41 50.05
CA ASP A 306 41.88 4.90 49.74
C ASP A 306 42.46 5.63 50.96
N ASP A 307 42.74 4.88 52.03
CA ASP A 307 43.72 5.27 53.06
C ASP A 307 44.09 4.04 53.92
N GLU A 308 44.69 3.03 53.31
CA GLU A 308 45.59 2.09 54.01
C GLU A 308 46.37 1.26 52.99
N LEU A 309 47.62 1.65 52.72
CA LEU A 309 48.81 0.87 52.32
C LEU A 309 49.91 1.93 52.04
N GLY A 310 51.00 2.06 52.79
CA GLY A 310 51.86 0.98 53.26
C GLY A 310 52.91 0.71 52.19
#